data_AF-A0A974NW26-F1
#
_entry.id   AF-A0A974NW26-F1
#
_cell.length_a   1.000
_cell.length_b   1.000
_cell.length_c   1.000
_cell.angle_alpha   90.00
_cell.angle_beta   90.00
_cell.angle_gamma   90.00
#
_symmetry.space_group_name_H-M   'P 1'
#
loop_
_entity.id
_entity.type
_entity.pdbx_description
1 polymer ?
#
loop_
_entity_poly.entity_id
_entity_poly.type
_entity_poly.pdbx_seq_one_letter_code
_entity_poly.pdbx_strand_id
1 'polypeptide(L)' 'MSRTPHNTPTSACAEAGEVMLDGPDGLAVSLTPDAAAKSATAIADAAREARTQTRSPKASSDL' A
#
# COMPACT_ATOMS: atom_id res chain seq x y z
N MET A 1 14.42 5.51 -11.16
CA MET A 1 13.03 5.29 -10.69
C MET A 1 12.84 6.05 -9.40
N SER A 2 12.20 7.21 -9.43
CA SER A 2 11.86 7.97 -8.22
C SER A 2 10.85 7.17 -7.39
N ARG A 3 11.26 6.72 -6.19
CA ARG A 3 10.40 6.02 -5.22
C ARG A 3 9.52 7.03 -4.46
N THR A 4 8.73 7.82 -5.18
CA THR A 4 7.77 8.71 -4.55
C THR A 4 6.54 7.88 -4.15
N PRO A 5 6.15 7.84 -2.87
CA PRO A 5 4.93 7.14 -2.47
C PRO A 5 3.70 7.72 -3.18
N HIS A 6 2.85 6.85 -3.71
CA HIS A 6 1.56 7.27 -4.26
C HIS A 6 0.59 7.57 -3.11
N ASN A 7 -0.27 8.59 -3.29
CA ASN A 7 -1.28 9.01 -2.30
C ASN A 7 -2.73 8.68 -2.75
N THR A 8 -2.88 7.91 -3.82
CA THR A 8 -4.18 7.45 -4.29
C THR A 8 -4.45 6.07 -3.68
N PRO A 9 -5.63 5.84 -3.06
CA PRO A 9 -5.98 4.52 -2.55
C PRO A 9 -6.18 3.53 -3.71
N THR A 10 -5.81 2.26 -3.47
CA THR A 10 -6.13 1.16 -4.37
C THR A 10 -7.61 0.79 -4.26
N SER A 11 -8.26 0.55 -5.40
CA SER A 11 -9.63 0.01 -5.46
C SER A 11 -9.61 -1.51 -5.39
N ALA A 12 -10.67 -2.10 -4.84
CA ALA A 12 -10.84 -3.55 -4.73
C ALA A 12 -12.24 -3.98 -5.18
N CYS A 13 -12.32 -5.03 -6.01
CA CYS A 13 -13.58 -5.60 -6.53
C CYS A 13 -13.57 -7.12 -6.40
N ALA A 14 -14.74 -7.72 -6.21
CA ALA A 14 -14.90 -9.17 -6.21
C ALA A 14 -15.40 -9.66 -7.56
N GLU A 15 -14.65 -10.56 -8.21
CA GLU A 15 -15.01 -11.18 -9.48
C GLU A 15 -14.66 -12.67 -9.47
N ALA A 16 -15.59 -13.52 -9.91
CA ALA A 16 -15.38 -14.98 -10.04
C ALA A 16 -14.84 -15.73 -8.79
N GLY A 17 -15.08 -15.21 -7.57
CA GLY A 17 -14.58 -15.81 -6.33
C GLY A 17 -13.17 -15.35 -5.93
N GLU A 18 -12.63 -14.39 -6.65
CA GLU A 18 -11.36 -13.73 -6.39
C GLU A 18 -11.60 -12.25 -6.06
N VAL A 19 -10.58 -11.61 -5.48
CA VAL A 19 -10.53 -10.19 -5.20
C VAL A 19 -9.46 -9.56 -6.07
N MET A 20 -9.86 -8.67 -6.99
CA MET A 20 -8.93 -7.84 -7.75
C MET A 20 -8.60 -6.57 -7.00
N LEU A 21 -7.31 -6.23 -6.95
CA LEU A 21 -6.79 -4.96 -6.47
C LEU A 21 -6.19 -4.18 -7.64
N ASP A 22 -6.68 -2.98 -7.91
CA ASP A 22 -6.16 -2.13 -8.99
C ASP A 22 -4.90 -1.38 -8.57
N GLY A 23 -3.80 -1.65 -9.28
CA GLY A 23 -2.56 -0.89 -9.12
C GLY A 23 -2.65 0.50 -9.75
N PRO A 24 -1.91 1.49 -9.23
CA PRO A 24 -1.89 2.85 -9.78
C PRO A 24 -1.40 2.93 -11.24
N ASP A 25 -0.67 1.91 -11.71
CA ASP A 25 -0.15 1.81 -13.08
C ASP A 25 -1.00 0.90 -13.98
N GLY A 26 -2.23 0.54 -13.55
CA GLY A 26 -3.12 -0.37 -14.29
C GLY A 26 -2.75 -1.85 -14.18
N LEU A 27 -1.79 -2.19 -13.31
CA LEU A 27 -1.45 -3.57 -12.95
C LEU A 27 -2.35 -4.05 -11.82
N ALA A 28 -3.31 -4.91 -12.16
CA ALA A 28 -4.17 -5.55 -11.17
C ALA A 28 -3.51 -6.80 -10.56
N VAL A 29 -3.76 -7.05 -9.28
CA VAL A 29 -3.38 -8.29 -8.59
C VAL A 29 -4.66 -9.01 -8.16
N SER A 30 -4.74 -10.32 -8.44
CA SER A 30 -5.80 -11.18 -7.92
C SER A 30 -5.39 -11.83 -6.60
N LEU A 31 -6.31 -11.87 -5.64
CA LEU A 31 -6.16 -12.54 -4.35
C LEU A 31 -7.34 -13.48 -4.10
N THR A 32 -7.09 -14.58 -3.39
CA THR A 32 -8.18 -15.34 -2.79
C THR A 32 -8.87 -14.50 -1.71
N PRO A 33 -10.14 -14.78 -1.35
CA PRO A 33 -10.85 -14.00 -0.33
C PRO A 33 -10.13 -13.95 1.03
N ASP A 34 -9.56 -15.06 1.47
CA ASP A 34 -8.80 -15.13 2.73
C ASP A 34 -7.49 -14.33 2.65
N ALA A 35 -6.77 -14.42 1.53
CA ALA A 35 -5.57 -13.62 1.31
C ALA A 35 -5.89 -12.12 1.29
N ALA A 36 -6.98 -11.72 0.65
CA ALA A 36 -7.42 -10.31 0.62
C ALA A 36 -7.73 -9.78 2.03
N ALA A 37 -8.44 -10.53 2.86
CA ALA A 37 -8.78 -10.12 4.22
C ALA A 37 -7.52 -9.97 5.11
N LYS A 38 -6.57 -10.91 5.00
CA LYS A 38 -5.28 -10.84 5.71
C LYS A 38 -4.44 -9.66 5.23
N SER A 39 -4.38 -9.44 3.91
CA SER A 39 -3.67 -8.32 3.31
C SER A 39 -4.23 -6.98 3.77
N ALA A 40 -5.56 -6.82 3.80
CA ALA A 40 -6.20 -5.59 4.27
C ALA A 40 -5.79 -5.26 5.72
N THR A 41 -5.75 -6.28 6.59
CA THR A 41 -5.31 -6.13 7.98
C THR A 41 -3.83 -5.73 8.06
N ALA A 42 -2.97 -6.44 7.34
CA ALA A 42 -1.53 -6.14 7.31
C ALA A 42 -1.22 -4.75 6.76
N ILE A 43 -1.95 -4.29 5.72
CA ILE A 43 -1.81 -2.95 5.16
C ILE A 43 -2.22 -1.88 6.19
N ALA A 44 -3.35 -2.09 6.89
CA ALA A 44 -3.80 -1.15 7.92
C ALA A 44 -2.79 -1.03 9.07
N ASP A 45 -2.22 -2.15 9.51
CA ASP A 45 -1.17 -2.18 10.53
C ASP A 45 0.11 -1.49 10.07
N ALA A 46 0.57 -1.77 8.84
CA ALA A 46 1.73 -1.13 8.26
C ALA A 46 1.52 0.39 8.11
N ALA A 47 0.31 0.83 7.72
CA ALA A 47 -0.02 2.25 7.63
C ALA A 47 0.02 2.93 9.01
N ARG A 48 -0.49 2.27 10.06
CA ARG A 48 -0.38 2.75 11.45
C ARG A 48 1.08 2.88 11.87
N GLU A 49 1.90 1.86 11.59
CA GLU A 49 3.32 1.88 11.91
C GLU A 49 4.03 3.02 11.18
N ALA A 50 3.84 3.15 9.86
CA ALA A 50 4.45 4.19 9.04
C ALA A 50 4.11 5.62 9.53
N ARG A 51 2.91 5.84 10.07
CA ARG A 51 2.53 7.13 10.68
C ARG A 51 3.35 7.46 11.92
N THR A 52 3.87 6.47 12.65
CA THR A 52 4.75 6.68 13.81
C THR A 52 6.21 6.85 13.43
N GLN A 53 6.59 6.38 12.23
CA GLN A 53 7.96 6.44 11.72
C GLN A 53 8.36 7.81 11.15
N THR A 54 7.63 8.90 11.48
CA THR A 54 7.89 10.25 10.97
C THR A 54 9.39 10.51 10.87
N ARG A 55 9.89 10.65 9.64
CA ARG A 55 11.30 10.98 9.35
C ARG A 55 11.70 12.13 10.25
N SER A 56 12.65 11.91 11.16
CA SER A 56 13.45 13.04 11.62
C SER A 56 14.00 13.72 10.36
N PRO A 57 13.82 15.03 10.18
CA PRO A 57 14.52 15.73 9.12
C PRO A 57 16.01 15.47 9.39
N LYS A 58 16.67 14.76 8.47
CA LYS A 58 18.12 14.68 8.50
C LYS A 58 18.58 16.11 8.29
N ALA A 59 18.97 16.77 9.39
CA ALA A 59 19.52 18.10 9.40
C ALA A 59 20.63 18.16 8.36
N SER A 60 20.58 19.22 7.54
CA SER A 60 21.65 19.62 6.66
C SER A 60 23.00 19.50 7.37
N SER A 61 23.94 18.82 6.74
CA SER A 61 25.35 19.03 7.03
C SER A 61 26.15 18.62 5.80
N ASP A 62 26.19 19.50 4.82
CA ASP A 62 27.35 19.65 3.97
C ASP A 62 27.60 21.16 3.87
N LEU A 63 28.68 21.56 4.55
CA LEU A 63 29.25 22.89 4.65
C LEU A 63 30.00 23.22 3.35
#